data_AF-A0A2V9X523-F1
#
_entry.id   AF-A0A2V9X523-F1
#
_cell.length_a   1.000
_cell.length_b   1.000
_cell.length_c   1.000
_cell.angle_alpha   90.00
_cell.angle_beta   90.00
_cell.angle_gamma   90.00
#
_symmetry.space_group_name_H-M   'P 1'
#
loop_
_entity.id
_entity.type
_entity.pdbx_description
1 polymer ?
#
loop_
_entity_poly.entity_id
_entity_poly.type
_entity_poly.pdbx_seq_one_letter_code
_entity_poly.pdbx_strand_id
1 'polypeptide(L)'
;MAQRLLKAGYLIMVLAGLCVAHLSLRAQTQTGSDATASDADKSWTATSEQPDTANPNPTRTTETHTVTNGRTVDRQTFERVGTDGRYQPYLDFEKESIRVEATTERIVKRSFGRDPDGQKHLTQMIEEEIRTLPGGDQKLVRTSSNPDVNGRLQIVRREIQDAKQISSSVRETKTTTLSPNANGDLTPILQTEERETRGNDNATKVRSSTLLPDGNGHWQVSEIRERETQQEKRKDRVEEERVLRPDLDGKFAVAERTVTREPEGGPGERRQTVETYSTEIPGASGDGSLHLNQRVTTVHRQRSDGGNVTEEQIEERNPAAPADNPRITQKTIDIVRPSAGGTTSETKTLQSLDSNGNLAVVWIDTSKTDKTSSVQVDTRTPPKSQ
;
A
#
# COMPACT_ATOMS: atom_id res chain seq x y z
N MET A 1 23.27 47.74 0.04
CA MET A 1 23.60 46.99 1.27
C MET A 1 22.65 45.82 1.33
N ALA A 2 23.03 44.72 0.68
CA ALA A 2 23.52 43.48 1.32
C ALA A 2 22.33 42.68 1.89
N GLN A 3 21.97 41.48 1.42
CA GLN A 3 22.75 40.45 0.74
C GLN A 3 21.79 39.47 0.04
N ARG A 4 22.03 39.21 -1.26
CA ARG A 4 21.53 38.04 -2.01
C ARG A 4 22.43 36.83 -1.71
N LEU A 5 21.90 35.63 -1.98
CA LEU A 5 22.57 34.38 -2.42
C LEU A 5 22.56 33.15 -1.48
N LEU A 6 22.34 32.00 -2.15
CA LEU A 6 22.42 30.58 -1.75
C LEU A 6 21.30 30.10 -0.82
N LYS A 7 20.48 29.11 -1.18
CA LYS A 7 20.87 27.81 -1.76
C LYS A 7 19.85 27.29 -2.77
N ALA A 8 20.31 27.12 -4.00
CA ALA A 8 19.89 26.02 -4.85
C ALA A 8 20.38 24.70 -4.22
N GLY A 9 19.58 23.64 -4.35
CA GLY A 9 19.96 22.29 -3.97
C GLY A 9 19.09 21.71 -2.86
N TYR A 10 17.97 21.10 -3.24
CA TYR A 10 17.53 19.76 -2.80
C TYR A 10 16.25 19.40 -3.56
N LEU A 11 16.38 19.19 -4.87
CA LEU A 11 15.41 18.42 -5.64
C LEU A 11 15.74 16.93 -5.41
N ILE A 12 15.43 16.41 -4.21
CA ILE A 12 15.33 14.97 -4.02
C ILE A 12 13.97 14.56 -4.55
N MET A 13 14.00 14.02 -5.77
CA MET A 13 12.91 13.25 -6.34
C MET A 13 12.52 12.15 -5.37
N VAL A 14 11.34 12.29 -4.76
CA VAL A 14 10.62 11.20 -4.09
C VAL A 14 10.11 10.27 -5.18
N LEU A 15 10.99 9.42 -5.70
CA LEU A 15 10.68 8.22 -6.49
C LEU A 15 10.68 7.00 -5.55
N ALA A 16 10.06 7.15 -4.39
CA ALA A 16 9.88 6.10 -3.38
C ALA A 16 8.40 5.67 -3.23
N GLY A 17 7.51 6.11 -4.13
CA GLY A 17 6.05 6.01 -3.93
C GLY A 17 5.28 5.00 -4.79
N LEU A 18 5.90 4.24 -5.71
CA LEU A 18 5.16 3.40 -6.68
C LEU A 18 5.67 1.96 -6.81
N CYS A 19 6.21 1.40 -5.73
CA CYS A 19 6.35 -0.06 -5.55
C CYS A 19 6.05 -0.47 -4.11
N VAL A 20 5.05 0.16 -3.48
CA VAL A 20 4.40 -0.40 -2.28
C VAL A 20 3.32 -1.38 -2.73
N ALA A 21 3.72 -2.42 -3.46
CA ALA A 21 2.94 -3.64 -3.50
C ALA A 21 3.27 -4.38 -2.21
N HIS A 22 2.42 -4.19 -1.20
CA HIS A 22 2.38 -5.08 -0.06
C HIS A 22 2.22 -6.51 -0.59
N LEU A 23 3.31 -7.30 -0.55
CA LEU A 23 3.24 -8.74 -0.70
C LEU A 23 2.51 -9.31 0.51
N SER A 24 1.18 -9.29 0.45
CA SER A 24 0.38 -10.27 1.16
C SER A 24 0.76 -11.62 0.57
N LEU A 25 1.45 -12.46 1.35
CA LEU A 25 1.62 -13.87 1.03
C LEU A 25 0.24 -14.54 1.15
N ARG A 26 -0.62 -14.36 0.14
CA ARG A 26 -1.78 -15.20 -0.09
C ARG A 26 -1.47 -16.08 -1.29
N ALA A 27 -1.35 -17.37 -1.03
CA ALA A 27 -1.49 -18.39 -2.05
C ALA A 27 -2.87 -18.20 -2.71
N GLN A 28 -2.92 -17.59 -3.89
CA GLN A 28 -4.09 -17.65 -4.77
C GLN A 28 -3.83 -18.73 -5.80
N THR A 29 -4.35 -19.93 -5.55
CA THR A 29 -4.86 -20.76 -6.63
C THR A 29 -6.05 -20.02 -7.23
N GLN A 30 -5.89 -19.41 -8.41
CA GLN A 30 -6.99 -18.89 -9.19
C GLN A 30 -7.79 -20.07 -9.75
N THR A 31 -8.95 -20.33 -9.16
CA THR A 31 -10.05 -21.05 -9.83
C THR A 31 -10.90 -20.01 -10.56
N GLY A 32 -11.03 -20.14 -11.88
CA GLY A 32 -12.12 -19.51 -12.63
C GLY A 32 -11.74 -18.51 -13.72
N SER A 33 -10.82 -18.87 -14.61
CA SER A 33 -10.85 -18.48 -16.03
C SER A 33 -9.90 -19.42 -16.77
N ASP A 34 -10.37 -20.06 -17.84
CA ASP A 34 -9.66 -21.09 -18.63
C ASP A 34 -8.43 -20.54 -19.37
N ALA A 35 -7.44 -20.02 -18.63
CA ALA A 35 -6.07 -19.99 -19.07
C ALA A 35 -5.46 -21.33 -18.65
N THR A 36 -5.47 -22.29 -19.59
CA THR A 36 -4.63 -23.50 -19.45
C THR A 36 -3.22 -23.07 -19.03
N ALA A 37 -2.57 -23.87 -18.18
CA ALA A 37 -1.20 -23.66 -17.69
C ALA A 37 -0.11 -23.58 -18.80
N SER A 38 -0.51 -23.44 -20.07
CA SER A 38 0.33 -23.40 -21.28
C SER A 38 0.74 -21.99 -21.74
N ASP A 39 0.14 -20.91 -21.21
CA ASP A 39 0.44 -19.53 -21.67
C ASP A 39 1.45 -18.78 -20.80
N ALA A 40 1.72 -19.23 -19.57
CA ALA A 40 2.71 -18.58 -18.68
C ALA A 40 4.16 -18.72 -19.18
N ASP A 41 4.44 -19.71 -20.03
CA ASP A 41 5.79 -19.99 -20.54
C ASP A 41 6.06 -19.36 -21.92
N LYS A 42 5.06 -18.68 -22.52
CA LYS A 42 5.22 -18.09 -23.86
C LYS A 42 5.71 -16.66 -23.76
N SER A 43 6.78 -16.37 -24.48
CA SER A 43 7.27 -15.00 -24.64
C SER A 43 6.26 -14.15 -25.41
N TRP A 44 6.04 -12.91 -24.99
CA TRP A 44 5.09 -12.01 -25.62
C TRP A 44 5.58 -10.55 -25.58
N THR A 45 4.96 -9.71 -26.41
CA THR A 45 5.15 -8.26 -26.39
C THR A 45 3.80 -7.60 -26.59
N ALA A 46 3.47 -6.64 -25.73
CA ALA A 46 2.26 -5.85 -25.81
C ALA A 46 2.62 -4.36 -25.79
N THR A 47 1.85 -3.54 -26.50
CA THR A 47 1.97 -2.09 -26.46
C THR A 47 0.60 -1.51 -26.23
N SER A 48 0.53 -0.59 -25.27
CA SER A 48 -0.67 0.15 -24.92
C SER A 48 -0.33 1.63 -24.93
N GLU A 49 -1.25 2.43 -25.44
CA GLU A 49 -1.16 3.90 -25.42
C GLU A 49 -2.29 4.39 -24.54
N GLN A 50 -2.00 5.29 -23.60
CA GLN A 50 -3.06 5.90 -22.81
C GLN A 50 -3.80 6.91 -23.70
N PRO A 51 -5.05 6.66 -24.11
CA PRO A 51 -5.79 7.60 -24.92
C PRO A 51 -6.44 8.61 -23.99
N ASP A 52 -6.09 9.89 -24.11
CA ASP A 52 -7.00 10.93 -23.62
C ASP A 52 -6.91 12.25 -24.40
N THR A 53 -8.08 12.71 -24.81
CA THR A 53 -8.40 13.96 -25.53
C THR A 53 -8.07 15.25 -24.77
N ALA A 54 -7.64 15.15 -23.51
CA ALA A 54 -7.32 16.28 -22.64
C ALA A 54 -5.86 16.29 -22.13
N ASN A 55 -5.05 15.26 -22.41
CA ASN A 55 -3.67 15.19 -21.93
C ASN A 55 -2.69 15.73 -22.99
N PRO A 56 -1.97 16.85 -22.73
CA PRO A 56 -1.06 17.42 -23.72
C PRO A 56 0.17 16.56 -24.02
N ASN A 57 0.44 15.51 -23.23
CA ASN A 57 1.56 14.58 -23.44
C ASN A 57 1.09 13.11 -23.26
N PRO A 58 0.71 12.40 -24.33
CA PRO A 58 0.34 11.00 -24.23
C PRO A 58 1.55 10.14 -23.85
N THR A 59 1.28 9.08 -23.09
CA THR A 59 2.27 8.08 -22.66
C THR A 59 2.00 6.77 -23.37
N ARG A 60 3.03 6.19 -23.97
CA ARG A 60 3.03 4.83 -24.52
C ARG A 60 3.79 3.90 -23.58
N THR A 61 3.20 2.73 -23.33
CA THR A 61 3.79 1.68 -22.51
C THR A 61 4.00 0.44 -23.38
N THR A 62 5.24 -0.04 -23.44
CA THR A 62 5.58 -1.32 -24.08
C THR A 62 6.03 -2.31 -23.02
N GLU A 63 5.39 -3.47 -23.00
CA GLU A 63 5.67 -4.58 -22.09
C GLU A 63 6.16 -5.78 -22.89
N THR A 64 7.21 -6.42 -22.38
CA THR A 64 7.78 -7.63 -22.96
C THR A 64 7.97 -8.67 -21.88
N HIS A 65 7.62 -9.90 -22.17
CA HIS A 65 7.88 -11.06 -21.33
C HIS A 65 8.68 -12.07 -22.13
N THR A 66 9.78 -12.54 -21.56
CA THR A 66 10.63 -13.54 -22.21
C THR A 66 10.92 -14.65 -21.24
N VAL A 67 10.86 -15.89 -21.74
CA VAL A 67 11.20 -17.09 -20.97
C VAL A 67 12.30 -17.83 -21.72
N THR A 68 13.43 -18.06 -21.06
CA THR A 68 14.58 -18.75 -21.66
C THR A 68 15.27 -19.58 -20.60
N ASN A 69 15.35 -20.91 -20.80
CA ASN A 69 16.03 -21.83 -19.88
C ASN A 69 15.59 -21.70 -18.41
N GLY A 70 14.30 -21.48 -18.14
CA GLY A 70 13.78 -21.30 -16.78
C GLY A 70 14.09 -19.95 -16.13
N ARG A 71 14.67 -19.00 -16.88
CA ARG A 71 14.76 -17.58 -16.54
C ARG A 71 13.62 -16.83 -17.22
N THR A 72 12.92 -16.02 -16.44
CA THR A 72 11.89 -15.11 -16.93
C THR A 72 12.41 -13.68 -16.84
N VAL A 73 12.25 -12.89 -17.90
CA VAL A 73 12.52 -11.45 -17.88
C VAL A 73 11.28 -10.71 -18.38
N ASP A 74 10.67 -9.98 -17.45
CA ASP A 74 9.63 -9.01 -17.71
C ASP A 74 10.28 -7.62 -17.85
N ARG A 75 9.90 -6.87 -18.87
CA ARG A 75 10.36 -5.50 -19.05
C ARG A 75 9.19 -4.60 -19.42
N GLN A 76 9.16 -3.42 -18.82
CA GLN A 76 8.17 -2.39 -19.05
C GLN A 76 8.92 -1.11 -19.44
N THR A 77 8.54 -0.50 -20.55
CA THR A 77 9.14 0.73 -21.08
C THR A 77 8.07 1.80 -21.16
N PHE A 78 8.34 2.96 -20.58
CA PHE A 78 7.45 4.12 -20.66
C PHE A 78 8.06 5.18 -21.57
N GLU A 79 7.24 5.64 -22.50
CA GLU A 79 7.62 6.61 -23.53
C GLU A 79 6.65 7.78 -23.52
N ARG A 80 7.19 8.98 -23.77
CA ARG A 80 6.42 10.22 -23.89
C ARG A 80 6.74 10.89 -25.21
N VAL A 81 5.84 11.75 -25.70
CA VAL A 81 6.09 12.54 -26.90
C VAL A 81 7.19 13.59 -26.60
N GLY A 82 8.28 13.53 -27.35
CA GLY A 82 9.38 14.49 -27.32
C GLY A 82 9.06 15.76 -28.08
N THR A 83 9.96 16.74 -28.02
CA THR A 83 9.82 18.02 -28.75
C THR A 83 9.84 17.86 -30.27
N ASP A 84 10.36 16.74 -30.77
CA ASP A 84 10.35 16.34 -32.18
C ASP A 84 9.04 15.65 -32.60
N GLY A 85 8.07 15.55 -31.68
CA GLY A 85 6.79 14.89 -31.92
C GLY A 85 6.85 13.37 -31.92
N ARG A 86 7.99 12.75 -31.59
CA ARG A 86 8.16 11.29 -31.56
C ARG A 86 8.10 10.77 -30.14
N TYR A 87 7.64 9.54 -29.96
CA TYR A 87 7.75 8.86 -28.67
C TYR A 87 9.22 8.60 -28.34
N GLN A 88 9.62 9.02 -27.14
CA GLN A 88 10.95 8.83 -26.60
C GLN A 88 10.84 8.16 -25.23
N PRO A 89 11.60 7.08 -24.96
CA PRO A 89 11.54 6.40 -23.69
C PRO A 89 12.18 7.26 -22.60
N TYR A 90 11.54 7.32 -21.43
CA TYR A 90 12.05 8.08 -20.29
C TYR A 90 12.28 7.21 -19.04
N LEU A 91 11.68 6.03 -18.98
CA LEU A 91 11.78 5.10 -17.85
C LEU A 91 11.66 3.66 -18.35
N ASP A 92 12.48 2.76 -17.82
CA ASP A 92 12.27 1.32 -17.96
C ASP A 92 12.31 0.63 -16.60
N PHE A 93 11.50 -0.42 -16.48
CA PHE A 93 11.64 -1.43 -15.44
C PHE A 93 11.96 -2.78 -16.07
N GLU A 94 12.75 -3.55 -15.36
CA GLU A 94 13.07 -4.92 -15.70
C GLU A 94 12.94 -5.75 -14.43
N LYS A 95 12.26 -6.89 -14.52
CA LYS A 95 12.18 -7.90 -13.47
C LYS A 95 12.65 -9.21 -14.07
N GLU A 96 13.73 -9.72 -13.52
CA GLU A 96 14.31 -10.99 -13.87
C GLU A 96 14.05 -11.98 -12.73
N SER A 97 13.42 -13.11 -13.03
CA SER A 97 13.19 -14.21 -12.09
C SER A 97 13.95 -15.45 -12.56
N ILE A 98 14.77 -16.03 -11.69
CA ILE A 98 15.54 -17.25 -11.96
C ILE A 98 15.36 -18.22 -10.81
N ARG A 99 15.03 -19.47 -11.13
CA ARG A 99 15.16 -20.57 -10.19
C ARG A 99 16.63 -21.00 -10.12
N VAL A 100 17.31 -20.63 -9.05
CA VAL A 100 18.75 -20.94 -8.86
C VAL A 100 18.92 -22.42 -8.54
N GLU A 101 18.01 -22.98 -7.74
CA GLU A 101 17.94 -24.43 -7.45
C GLU A 101 16.51 -24.81 -7.03
N ALA A 102 16.28 -26.07 -6.65
CA ALA A 102 14.95 -26.56 -6.30
C ALA A 102 14.25 -25.74 -5.20
N THR A 103 14.99 -25.17 -4.26
CA THR A 103 14.43 -24.45 -3.10
C THR A 103 14.75 -22.97 -3.08
N THR A 104 15.50 -22.46 -4.06
CA THR A 104 15.97 -21.07 -4.08
C THR A 104 15.56 -20.38 -5.37
N GLU A 105 14.85 -19.26 -5.22
CA GLU A 105 14.50 -18.34 -6.29
C GLU A 105 15.26 -17.03 -6.09
N ARG A 106 15.77 -16.46 -7.18
CA ARG A 106 16.35 -15.12 -7.21
C ARG A 106 15.55 -14.24 -8.15
N ILE A 107 15.20 -13.06 -7.65
CA ILE A 107 14.49 -12.04 -8.42
C ILE A 107 15.35 -10.77 -8.43
N VAL A 108 15.70 -10.28 -9.61
CA VAL A 108 16.43 -9.01 -9.77
C VAL A 108 15.50 -8.01 -10.46
N LYS A 109 15.21 -6.91 -9.78
CA LYS A 109 14.45 -5.79 -10.33
C LYS A 109 15.41 -4.64 -10.62
N ARG A 110 15.33 -4.05 -11.80
CA ARG A 110 16.15 -2.92 -12.22
C ARG A 110 15.25 -1.80 -12.72
N SER A 111 15.52 -0.58 -12.25
CA SER A 111 14.87 0.64 -12.72
C SER A 111 15.89 1.47 -13.47
N PHE A 112 15.50 2.00 -14.62
CA PHE A 112 16.38 2.76 -15.51
C PHE A 112 15.77 4.09 -15.89
N GLY A 113 16.54 5.15 -15.75
CA GLY A 113 16.20 6.48 -16.25
C GLY A 113 16.84 6.76 -17.61
N ARG A 114 16.77 8.03 -18.00
CA ARG A 114 17.53 8.59 -19.12
C ARG A 114 18.45 9.69 -18.60
N ASP A 115 19.69 9.68 -19.06
CA ASP A 115 20.63 10.78 -18.79
C ASP A 115 20.34 11.99 -19.71
N PRO A 116 21.06 13.11 -19.58
CA PRO A 116 20.85 14.28 -20.43
C PRO A 116 21.02 14.03 -21.93
N ASP A 117 21.81 13.02 -22.32
CA ASP A 117 22.02 12.60 -23.71
C ASP A 117 20.94 11.61 -24.19
N GLY A 118 19.95 11.31 -23.35
CA GLY A 118 18.87 10.37 -23.64
C GLY A 118 19.30 8.90 -23.55
N GLN A 119 20.48 8.60 -23.02
CA GLN A 119 20.96 7.22 -22.86
C GLN A 119 20.35 6.56 -21.61
N LYS A 120 20.10 5.25 -21.72
CA LYS A 120 19.59 4.44 -20.61
C LYS A 120 20.67 4.30 -19.55
N HIS A 121 20.37 4.69 -18.32
CA HIS A 121 21.25 4.45 -17.16
C HIS A 121 20.46 3.83 -16.02
N LEU A 122 21.11 2.97 -15.24
CA LEU A 122 20.52 2.35 -14.06
C LEU A 122 20.31 3.41 -12.99
N THR A 123 19.16 3.41 -12.32
CA THR A 123 18.87 4.30 -11.19
C THR A 123 18.69 3.54 -9.88
N GLN A 124 18.24 2.29 -9.96
CA GLN A 124 18.10 1.41 -8.80
C GLN A 124 18.11 -0.06 -9.21
N MET A 125 18.68 -0.90 -8.34
CA MET A 125 18.58 -2.35 -8.40
C MET A 125 18.04 -2.89 -7.08
N ILE A 126 17.12 -3.85 -7.15
CA ILE A 126 16.64 -4.63 -6.00
C ILE A 126 16.86 -6.10 -6.32
N GLU A 127 17.68 -6.78 -5.52
CA GLU A 127 17.90 -8.24 -5.61
C GLU A 127 17.21 -8.92 -4.43
N GLU A 128 16.31 -9.85 -4.72
CA GLU A 128 15.61 -10.68 -3.75
C GLU A 128 16.07 -12.12 -3.93
N GLU A 129 16.46 -12.78 -2.85
CA GLU A 129 16.73 -14.21 -2.82
C GLU A 129 15.79 -14.86 -1.81
N ILE A 130 14.93 -15.74 -2.30
CA ILE A 130 13.92 -16.46 -1.53
C ILE A 130 14.37 -17.91 -1.43
N ARG A 131 14.58 -18.39 -0.21
CA ARG A 131 14.96 -19.76 0.08
C ARG A 131 13.88 -20.43 0.90
N THR A 132 13.42 -21.59 0.45
CA THR A 132 12.60 -22.50 1.25
C THR A 132 13.52 -23.49 1.96
N LEU A 133 13.44 -23.54 3.28
CA LEU A 133 14.26 -24.39 4.13
C LEU A 133 13.52 -25.71 4.45
N PRO A 134 14.23 -26.75 4.92
CA PRO A 134 13.60 -27.97 5.41
C PRO A 134 12.54 -27.66 6.48
N GLY A 135 11.37 -28.29 6.41
CA GLY A 135 10.25 -28.03 7.32
C GLY A 135 9.29 -26.93 6.86
N GLY A 136 9.54 -26.28 5.71
CA GLY A 136 8.66 -25.26 5.14
C GLY A 136 8.95 -23.83 5.61
N ASP A 137 9.96 -23.66 6.45
CA ASP A 137 10.49 -22.34 6.83
C ASP A 137 10.99 -21.58 5.59
N GLN A 138 10.94 -20.26 5.63
CA GLN A 138 11.34 -19.41 4.51
C GLN A 138 12.34 -18.36 4.96
N LYS A 139 13.32 -18.09 4.12
CA LYS A 139 14.25 -16.98 4.26
C LYS A 139 14.22 -16.11 3.02
N LEU A 140 14.01 -14.81 3.21
CA LEU A 140 14.11 -13.80 2.16
C LEU A 140 15.25 -12.85 2.49
N VAL A 141 16.15 -12.63 1.54
CA VAL A 141 17.12 -11.53 1.59
C VAL A 141 16.82 -10.59 0.44
N ARG A 142 16.46 -9.34 0.75
CA ARG A 142 16.27 -8.27 -0.22
C ARG A 142 17.36 -7.23 -0.06
N THR A 143 18.12 -6.95 -1.12
CA THR A 143 19.13 -5.89 -1.14
C THR A 143 18.71 -4.83 -2.15
N SER A 144 18.59 -3.57 -1.72
CA SER A 144 18.38 -2.42 -2.59
C SER A 144 19.68 -1.65 -2.72
N SER A 145 20.04 -1.33 -3.97
CA SER A 145 21.27 -0.67 -4.33
C SER A 145 21.03 0.44 -5.36
N ASN A 146 21.76 1.53 -5.22
CA ASN A 146 21.77 2.63 -6.18
C ASN A 146 23.17 2.79 -6.77
N PRO A 147 23.33 3.13 -8.05
CA PRO A 147 24.63 3.43 -8.62
C PRO A 147 25.18 4.75 -8.07
N ASP A 148 26.49 4.80 -7.83
CA ASP A 148 27.22 6.04 -7.58
C ASP A 148 27.51 6.81 -8.88
N VAL A 149 28.22 7.94 -8.77
CA VAL A 149 28.60 8.78 -9.92
C VAL A 149 29.45 8.07 -10.97
N ASN A 150 30.08 6.94 -10.62
CA ASN A 150 30.86 6.11 -11.53
C ASN A 150 30.08 4.86 -12.01
N GLY A 151 28.78 4.77 -11.68
CA GLY A 151 27.92 3.64 -12.02
C GLY A 151 28.11 2.40 -11.14
N ARG A 152 28.92 2.46 -10.08
CA ARG A 152 29.11 1.30 -9.18
C ARG A 152 27.96 1.21 -8.19
N LEU A 153 27.41 0.02 -8.00
CA LEU A 153 26.28 -0.19 -7.10
C LEU A 153 26.71 -0.07 -5.64
N GLN A 154 26.05 0.84 -4.93
CA GLN A 154 26.15 1.01 -3.49
C GLN A 154 24.86 0.49 -2.85
N ILE A 155 24.99 -0.41 -1.88
CA ILE A 155 23.83 -0.89 -1.12
C ILE A 155 23.29 0.27 -0.31
N VAL A 156 21.99 0.55 -0.40
CA VAL A 156 21.31 1.59 0.41
C VAL A 156 20.43 0.97 1.50
N ARG A 157 20.00 -0.28 1.31
CA ARG A 157 19.22 -1.03 2.29
C ARG A 157 19.35 -2.53 2.06
N ARG A 158 19.35 -3.30 3.14
CA ARG A 158 19.15 -4.76 3.10
C ARG A 158 18.09 -5.17 4.10
N GLU A 159 17.15 -6.01 3.69
CA GLU A 159 16.14 -6.62 4.54
C GLU A 159 16.39 -8.12 4.57
N ILE A 160 16.41 -8.69 5.78
CA ILE A 160 16.52 -10.13 6.00
C ILE A 160 15.27 -10.55 6.74
N GLN A 161 14.48 -11.42 6.13
CA GLN A 161 13.26 -11.96 6.71
C GLN A 161 13.42 -13.47 6.90
N ASP A 162 13.21 -13.92 8.13
CA ASP A 162 13.16 -15.33 8.49
C ASP A 162 11.72 -15.64 8.97
N ALA A 163 11.02 -16.50 8.24
CA ALA A 163 9.67 -16.93 8.56
C ALA A 163 9.67 -18.42 8.93
N LYS A 164 9.06 -18.75 10.07
CA LYS A 164 9.04 -20.10 10.63
C LYS A 164 7.63 -20.55 10.94
N GLN A 165 7.31 -21.79 10.60
CA GLN A 165 6.05 -22.40 10.98
C GLN A 165 6.22 -23.11 12.33
N ILE A 166 5.72 -22.50 13.41
CA ILE A 166 5.91 -23.02 14.79
C ILE A 166 4.95 -24.18 15.08
N SER A 167 3.74 -24.12 14.54
CA SER A 167 2.73 -25.19 14.59
C SER A 167 1.79 -25.05 13.40
N SER A 168 0.81 -25.94 13.19
CA SER A 168 -0.17 -25.81 12.10
C SER A 168 -0.96 -24.50 12.10
N SER A 169 -1.10 -23.85 13.26
CA SER A 169 -1.86 -22.61 13.45
C SER A 169 -1.02 -21.37 13.75
N VAL A 170 0.29 -21.53 14.00
CA VAL A 170 1.17 -20.41 14.39
C VAL A 170 2.33 -20.26 13.42
N ARG A 171 2.48 -19.04 12.89
CA ARG A 171 3.63 -18.62 12.08
C ARG A 171 4.30 -17.43 12.75
N GLU A 172 5.63 -17.45 12.78
CA GLU A 172 6.44 -16.32 13.23
C GLU A 172 7.29 -15.80 12.08
N THR A 173 7.39 -14.49 11.97
CA THR A 173 8.20 -13.81 10.96
C THR A 173 9.04 -12.76 11.65
N LYS A 174 10.36 -12.89 11.52
CA LYS A 174 11.31 -11.88 11.98
C LYS A 174 11.92 -11.20 10.77
N THR A 175 11.86 -9.88 10.74
CA THR A 175 12.48 -9.06 9.69
C THR A 175 13.51 -8.12 10.32
N THR A 176 14.74 -8.14 9.85
CA THR A 176 15.79 -7.19 10.22
C THR A 176 16.12 -6.31 9.02
N THR A 177 15.99 -5.00 9.19
CA THR A 177 16.39 -4.01 8.21
C THR A 177 17.76 -3.46 8.57
N LEU A 178 18.66 -3.45 7.60
CA LEU A 178 20.01 -2.92 7.69
C LEU A 178 20.16 -1.74 6.72
N SER A 179 20.94 -0.75 7.13
CA SER A 179 21.33 0.39 6.30
C SER A 179 22.82 0.66 6.49
N PRO A 180 23.52 1.21 5.48
CA PRO A 180 24.92 1.60 5.62
C PRO A 180 25.11 2.65 6.71
N ASN A 181 26.15 2.48 7.52
CA ASN A 181 26.63 3.52 8.43
C ASN A 181 27.59 4.50 7.71
N ALA A 182 28.17 5.43 8.45
CA ALA A 182 29.12 6.42 7.91
C ALA A 182 30.39 5.81 7.27
N ASN A 183 30.74 4.57 7.63
CA ASN A 183 31.88 3.84 7.05
C ASN A 183 31.48 2.94 5.86
N GLY A 184 30.17 2.86 5.55
CA GLY A 184 29.62 2.01 4.48
C GLY A 184 29.25 0.59 4.93
N ASP A 185 29.50 0.21 6.19
CA ASP A 185 29.12 -1.10 6.71
C ASP A 185 27.62 -1.17 6.96
N LEU A 186 26.99 -2.30 6.67
CA LEU A 186 25.57 -2.51 6.96
C LEU A 186 25.36 -2.76 8.45
N THR A 187 24.67 -1.84 9.10
CA THR A 187 24.24 -1.97 10.50
C THR A 187 22.73 -2.14 10.58
N PRO A 188 22.22 -2.99 11.50
CA PRO A 188 20.79 -3.12 11.70
C PRO A 188 20.20 -1.83 12.30
N ILE A 189 19.07 -1.38 11.76
CA ILE A 189 18.41 -0.12 12.15
C ILE A 189 16.97 -0.31 12.64
N LEU A 190 16.35 -1.44 12.29
CA LEU A 190 14.96 -1.76 12.61
C LEU A 190 14.81 -3.28 12.62
N GLN A 191 14.04 -3.79 13.58
CA GLN A 191 13.60 -5.17 13.56
C GLN A 191 12.10 -5.24 13.79
N THR A 192 11.44 -6.12 13.07
CA THR A 192 10.02 -6.44 13.28
C THR A 192 9.89 -7.92 13.62
N GLU A 193 9.17 -8.22 14.69
CA GLU A 193 8.83 -9.59 15.08
C GLU A 193 7.32 -9.75 15.05
N GLU A 194 6.84 -10.51 14.08
CA GLU A 194 5.41 -10.77 13.86
C GLU A 194 5.08 -12.21 14.20
N ARG A 195 3.98 -12.40 14.92
CA ARG A 195 3.39 -13.70 15.22
C ARG A 195 1.93 -13.71 14.77
N GLU A 196 1.63 -14.57 13.81
CA GLU A 196 0.27 -14.88 13.36
C GLU A 196 -0.20 -16.16 14.04
N THR A 197 -1.39 -16.13 14.63
CA THR A 197 -2.05 -17.28 15.23
C THR A 197 -3.47 -17.41 14.67
N ARG A 198 -3.76 -18.56 14.06
CA ARG A 198 -5.10 -18.92 13.59
C ARG A 198 -5.84 -19.64 14.71
N GLY A 199 -6.94 -19.05 15.16
CA GLY A 199 -7.85 -19.64 16.13
C GLY A 199 -8.85 -20.61 15.48
N ASN A 200 -9.55 -21.38 16.31
CA ASN A 200 -10.52 -22.38 15.86
C ASN A 200 -11.84 -21.76 15.35
N ASP A 201 -12.14 -20.51 15.73
CA ASP A 201 -13.42 -19.82 15.42
C ASP A 201 -13.32 -18.88 14.20
N ASN A 202 -12.54 -19.25 13.18
CA ASN A 202 -12.17 -18.36 12.05
C ASN A 202 -11.52 -17.03 12.50
N ALA A 203 -11.04 -16.98 13.75
CA ALA A 203 -10.35 -15.82 14.28
C ALA A 203 -8.88 -15.86 13.87
N THR A 204 -8.32 -14.74 13.44
CA THR A 204 -6.88 -14.59 13.21
C THR A 204 -6.35 -13.49 14.11
N LYS A 205 -5.30 -13.81 14.88
CA LYS A 205 -4.60 -12.86 15.72
C LYS A 205 -3.21 -12.64 15.17
N VAL A 206 -2.84 -11.39 14.96
CA VAL A 206 -1.51 -10.96 14.55
C VAL A 206 -0.96 -10.04 15.62
N ARG A 207 0.20 -10.35 16.15
CA ARG A 207 0.95 -9.44 17.04
C ARG A 207 2.28 -9.14 16.39
N SER A 208 2.57 -7.86 16.17
CA SER A 208 3.78 -7.38 15.55
C SER A 208 4.48 -6.40 16.48
N SER A 209 5.74 -6.66 16.82
CA SER A 209 6.57 -5.78 17.64
C SER A 209 7.61 -5.11 16.75
N THR A 210 7.71 -3.79 16.82
CA THR A 210 8.76 -3.02 16.15
C THR A 210 9.84 -2.65 17.17
N LEU A 211 11.07 -3.07 16.90
CA LEU A 211 12.24 -2.82 17.75
C LEU A 211 13.22 -1.89 17.06
N LEU A 212 13.81 -1.00 17.85
CA LEU A 212 14.86 -0.07 17.45
C LEU A 212 16.10 -0.32 18.31
N PRO A 213 17.32 -0.17 17.75
CA PRO A 213 18.53 -0.23 18.56
C PRO A 213 18.61 1.01 19.46
N ASP A 214 18.99 0.82 20.72
CA ASP A 214 19.37 1.91 21.61
C ASP A 214 20.79 2.44 21.33
N GLY A 215 21.21 3.44 22.10
CA GLY A 215 22.56 4.03 21.97
C GLY A 215 23.72 3.03 22.20
N ASN A 216 23.44 1.88 22.80
CA ASN A 216 24.41 0.81 23.05
C ASN A 216 24.25 -0.36 22.05
N GLY A 217 23.31 -0.27 21.10
CA GLY A 217 23.03 -1.28 20.10
C GLY A 217 22.15 -2.45 20.60
N HIS A 218 21.56 -2.35 21.80
CA HIS A 218 20.57 -3.33 22.24
C HIS A 218 19.20 -3.03 21.64
N TRP A 219 18.42 -4.08 21.36
CA TRP A 219 17.08 -3.92 20.84
C TRP A 219 16.10 -3.53 21.94
N GLN A 220 15.38 -2.44 21.71
CA GLN A 220 14.29 -1.97 22.56
C GLN A 220 12.99 -2.03 21.76
N VAL A 221 11.92 -2.56 22.33
CA VAL A 221 10.59 -2.48 21.70
C VAL A 221 10.15 -1.03 21.71
N SER A 222 9.67 -0.54 20.57
CA SER A 222 9.19 0.84 20.38
C SER A 222 7.69 0.92 20.16
N GLU A 223 7.10 -0.08 19.50
CA GLU A 223 5.68 -0.17 19.21
C GLU A 223 5.26 -1.64 19.16
N ILE A 224 4.08 -1.95 19.68
CA ILE A 224 3.42 -3.25 19.49
C ILE A 224 2.10 -3.00 18.78
N ARG A 225 1.86 -3.69 17.66
CA ARG A 225 0.60 -3.68 16.93
C ARG A 225 -0.07 -5.03 17.09
N GLU A 226 -1.29 -5.03 17.60
CA GLU A 226 -2.10 -6.24 17.77
C GLU A 226 -3.33 -6.10 16.88
N ARG A 227 -3.56 -7.08 16.01
CA ARG A 227 -4.74 -7.16 15.15
C ARG A 227 -5.47 -8.46 15.42
N GLU A 228 -6.77 -8.36 15.64
CA GLU A 228 -7.65 -9.50 15.78
C GLU A 228 -8.79 -9.36 14.78
N THR A 229 -8.90 -10.34 13.88
CA THR A 229 -10.02 -10.45 12.95
C THR A 229 -10.89 -11.60 13.41
N GLN A 230 -12.17 -11.34 13.62
CA GLN A 230 -13.17 -12.33 13.95
C GLN A 230 -14.25 -12.33 12.86
N GLN A 231 -14.63 -13.53 12.42
CA GLN A 231 -15.77 -13.73 11.55
C GLN A 231 -16.86 -14.43 12.36
N GLU A 232 -17.91 -13.70 12.69
CA GLU A 232 -19.01 -14.25 13.48
C GLU A 232 -19.87 -15.21 12.64
N LYS A 233 -20.63 -16.08 13.32
CA LYS A 233 -21.44 -17.16 12.70
C LYS A 233 -22.49 -16.67 11.69
N ARG A 234 -22.69 -15.36 11.54
CA ARG A 234 -23.63 -14.70 10.62
C ARG A 234 -22.95 -13.76 9.61
N LYS A 235 -21.72 -14.06 9.19
CA LYS A 235 -20.93 -13.26 8.21
C LYS A 235 -20.58 -11.83 8.65
N ASP A 236 -21.05 -11.38 9.81
CA ASP A 236 -20.54 -10.17 10.46
C ASP A 236 -19.03 -10.32 10.67
N ARG A 237 -18.27 -9.35 10.18
CA ARG A 237 -16.83 -9.31 10.37
C ARG A 237 -16.48 -8.13 11.28
N VAL A 238 -15.73 -8.43 12.34
CA VAL A 238 -15.15 -7.42 13.21
C VAL A 238 -13.64 -7.57 13.14
N GLU A 239 -12.98 -6.46 12.88
CA GLU A 239 -11.53 -6.38 12.94
C GLU A 239 -11.17 -5.28 13.93
N GLU A 240 -10.36 -5.65 14.92
CA GLU A 240 -9.86 -4.72 15.92
C GLU A 240 -8.34 -4.68 15.82
N GLU A 241 -7.79 -3.47 15.71
CA GLU A 241 -6.36 -3.21 15.75
C GLU A 241 -6.03 -2.29 16.93
N ARG A 242 -4.98 -2.61 17.67
CA ARG A 242 -4.45 -1.82 18.78
C ARG A 242 -3.00 -1.51 18.52
N VAL A 243 -2.61 -0.26 18.76
CA VAL A 243 -1.23 0.19 18.74
C VAL A 243 -0.84 0.56 20.16
N LEU A 244 0.14 -0.15 20.70
CA LEU A 244 0.69 0.10 22.01
C LEU A 244 2.04 0.79 21.85
N ARG A 245 2.23 1.88 22.60
CA ARG A 245 3.48 2.64 22.69
C ARG A 245 3.91 2.71 24.16
N PRO A 246 5.22 2.83 24.45
CA PRO A 246 5.68 3.04 25.81
C PRO A 246 5.16 4.38 26.34
N ASP A 247 4.66 4.38 27.57
CA ASP A 247 4.34 5.57 28.35
C ASP A 247 5.62 6.19 28.96
N LEU A 248 5.45 7.23 29.77
CA LEU A 248 6.56 7.91 30.44
C LEU A 248 7.34 7.02 31.42
N ASP A 249 6.75 5.92 31.89
CA ASP A 249 7.39 4.91 32.75
C ASP A 249 8.01 3.76 31.92
N GLY A 250 7.94 3.83 30.58
CA GLY A 250 8.41 2.80 29.66
C GLY A 250 7.48 1.58 29.57
N LYS A 251 6.26 1.64 30.13
CA LYS A 251 5.28 0.56 30.05
C LYS A 251 4.41 0.73 28.81
N PHE A 252 4.09 -0.37 28.14
CA PHE A 252 3.25 -0.32 26.94
C PHE A 252 1.78 -0.12 27.31
N ALA A 253 1.20 0.97 26.82
CA ALA A 253 -0.23 1.27 26.93
C ALA A 253 -0.83 1.44 25.53
N VAL A 254 -2.14 1.21 25.39
CA VAL A 254 -2.85 1.39 24.11
C VAL A 254 -2.92 2.89 23.80
N ALA A 255 -2.18 3.32 22.77
CA ALA A 255 -2.18 4.69 22.29
C ALA A 255 -3.24 4.89 21.19
N GLU A 256 -3.44 3.89 20.33
CA GLU A 256 -4.46 3.92 19.28
C GLU A 256 -5.24 2.61 19.25
N ARG A 257 -6.52 2.69 18.89
CA ARG A 257 -7.39 1.55 18.65
C ARG A 257 -8.24 1.82 17.42
N THR A 258 -8.20 0.95 16.44
CA THR A 258 -9.07 1.01 15.26
C THR A 258 -10.01 -0.18 15.28
N VAL A 259 -11.31 0.07 15.09
CA VAL A 259 -12.34 -0.96 15.05
C VAL A 259 -13.07 -0.86 13.71
N THR A 260 -12.99 -1.91 12.91
CA THR A 260 -13.75 -2.07 11.67
C THR A 260 -14.88 -3.05 11.89
N ARG A 261 -16.10 -2.65 11.54
CA ARG A 261 -17.29 -3.49 11.61
C ARG A 261 -17.93 -3.56 10.23
N GLU A 262 -18.16 -4.77 9.76
CA GLU A 262 -18.87 -5.08 8.52
C GLU A 262 -20.08 -5.95 8.88
N PRO A 263 -21.19 -5.35 9.35
CA PRO A 263 -22.41 -6.10 9.60
C PRO A 263 -23.02 -6.63 8.30
N GLU A 264 -23.69 -7.77 8.38
CA GLU A 264 -24.52 -8.32 7.32
C GLU A 264 -25.68 -7.35 7.05
N GLY A 265 -25.66 -6.75 5.85
CA GLY A 265 -26.75 -5.92 5.36
C GLY A 265 -27.86 -6.75 4.72
N GLY A 266 -29.00 -6.11 4.46
CA GLY A 266 -30.06 -6.70 3.63
C GLY A 266 -29.59 -6.99 2.21
N PRO A 267 -30.35 -7.75 1.40
CA PRO A 267 -29.97 -8.06 0.02
C PRO A 267 -29.60 -6.81 -0.78
N GLY A 268 -28.38 -6.77 -1.32
CA GLY A 268 -27.88 -5.63 -2.09
C GLY A 268 -27.37 -4.44 -1.28
N GLU A 269 -27.40 -4.48 0.06
CA GLU A 269 -26.77 -3.47 0.93
C GLU A 269 -25.57 -4.05 1.67
N ARG A 270 -24.46 -3.32 1.69
CA ARG A 270 -23.29 -3.60 2.54
C ARG A 270 -22.93 -2.33 3.29
N ARG A 271 -22.63 -2.47 4.58
CA ARG A 271 -22.19 -1.36 5.43
C ARG A 271 -20.86 -1.72 6.05
N GLN A 272 -19.97 -0.75 6.10
CA GLN A 272 -18.71 -0.80 6.83
C GLN A 272 -18.62 0.44 7.71
N THR A 273 -18.20 0.26 8.96
CA THR A 273 -17.88 1.36 9.87
C THR A 273 -16.48 1.15 10.40
N VAL A 274 -15.63 2.16 10.24
CA VAL A 274 -14.27 2.20 10.79
C VAL A 274 -14.23 3.30 11.84
N GLU A 275 -13.89 2.95 13.07
CA GLU A 275 -13.76 3.88 14.19
C GLU A 275 -12.31 3.91 14.64
N THR A 276 -11.71 5.11 14.68
CA THR A 276 -10.34 5.33 15.16
C THR A 276 -10.37 6.10 16.46
N TYR A 277 -9.85 5.44 17.49
CA TYR A 277 -9.69 5.96 18.83
C TYR A 277 -8.21 6.25 19.09
N SER A 278 -7.89 7.36 19.77
CA SER A 278 -6.52 7.70 20.16
C SER A 278 -6.49 8.37 21.53
N THR A 279 -5.36 8.27 22.24
CA THR A 279 -5.08 9.06 23.44
C THR A 279 -4.71 10.51 23.12
N GLU A 280 -4.33 10.79 21.87
CA GLU A 280 -4.09 12.12 21.36
C GLU A 280 -5.40 12.73 20.87
N ILE A 281 -5.74 13.92 21.37
CA ILE A 281 -7.01 14.61 21.05
C ILE A 281 -6.67 15.82 20.19
N PRO A 282 -7.15 15.89 18.92
CA PRO A 282 -6.94 17.07 18.08
C PRO A 282 -7.36 18.37 18.79
N GLY A 283 -6.44 19.32 18.91
CA GLY A 283 -6.70 20.62 19.56
C GLY A 283 -6.68 20.63 21.09
N ALA A 284 -6.34 19.52 21.74
CA ALA A 284 -6.15 19.43 23.19
C ALA A 284 -4.93 18.59 23.57
N SER A 285 -4.50 18.69 24.82
CA SER A 285 -3.57 17.72 25.39
C SER A 285 -4.30 16.39 25.64
N GLY A 286 -3.64 15.27 25.36
CA GLY A 286 -4.18 13.95 25.68
C GLY A 286 -4.32 13.75 27.19
N ASP A 287 -5.37 13.05 27.60
CA ASP A 287 -5.65 12.71 29.02
C ASP A 287 -5.24 11.27 29.37
N GLY A 288 -4.58 10.58 28.43
CA GLY A 288 -4.15 9.18 28.56
C GLY A 288 -5.26 8.15 28.34
N SER A 289 -6.49 8.57 28.06
CA SER A 289 -7.62 7.69 27.72
C SER A 289 -7.95 7.73 26.23
N LEU A 290 -8.56 6.67 25.71
CA LEU A 290 -8.91 6.58 24.29
C LEU A 290 -10.19 7.37 23.98
N HIS A 291 -10.08 8.32 23.05
CA HIS A 291 -11.20 9.10 22.54
C HIS A 291 -11.48 8.76 21.08
N LEU A 292 -12.76 8.67 20.71
CA LEU A 292 -13.13 8.56 19.29
C LEU A 292 -12.76 9.85 18.58
N ASN A 293 -11.80 9.79 17.66
CA ASN A 293 -11.36 10.94 16.88
C ASN A 293 -11.98 10.97 15.50
N GLN A 294 -12.19 9.79 14.92
CA GLN A 294 -12.75 9.66 13.59
C GLN A 294 -13.67 8.44 13.50
N ARG A 295 -14.78 8.61 12.78
CA ARG A 295 -15.61 7.49 12.31
C ARG A 295 -15.86 7.65 10.82
N VAL A 296 -15.52 6.63 10.05
CA VAL A 296 -15.86 6.54 8.63
C VAL A 296 -16.95 5.48 8.47
N THR A 297 -18.06 5.86 7.83
CA THR A 297 -19.13 4.92 7.49
C THR A 297 -19.30 4.86 6.00
N THR A 298 -19.14 3.67 5.43
CA THR A 298 -19.32 3.40 4.01
C THR A 298 -20.51 2.49 3.80
N VAL A 299 -21.48 2.95 3.02
CA VAL A 299 -22.69 2.19 2.65
C VAL A 299 -22.67 1.99 1.14
N HIS A 300 -22.66 0.74 0.73
CA HIS A 300 -22.85 0.35 -0.65
C HIS A 300 -24.25 -0.22 -0.83
N ARG A 301 -24.98 0.27 -1.84
CA ARG A 301 -26.33 -0.18 -2.16
C ARG A 301 -26.46 -0.43 -3.66
N GLN A 302 -26.80 -1.67 -4.00
CA GLN A 302 -27.21 -2.06 -5.34
C GLN A 302 -28.66 -1.62 -5.57
N ARG A 303 -28.91 -0.99 -6.72
CA ARG A 303 -30.24 -0.54 -7.12
C ARG A 303 -30.92 -1.60 -7.99
N SER A 304 -32.25 -1.58 -8.02
CA SER A 304 -33.05 -2.47 -8.86
C SER A 304 -32.89 -2.21 -10.37
N ASP A 305 -32.42 -1.02 -10.75
CA ASP A 305 -32.10 -0.62 -12.12
C ASP A 305 -30.73 -1.15 -12.61
N GLY A 306 -30.03 -1.96 -11.81
CA GLY A 306 -28.69 -2.47 -12.10
C GLY A 306 -27.56 -1.47 -11.80
N GLY A 307 -27.90 -0.26 -11.34
CA GLY A 307 -26.94 0.71 -10.85
C GLY A 307 -26.47 0.43 -9.42
N ASN A 308 -25.48 1.21 -8.99
CA ASN A 308 -24.92 1.13 -7.63
C ASN A 308 -24.80 2.53 -7.04
N VAL A 309 -24.97 2.62 -5.73
CA VAL A 309 -24.70 3.82 -4.94
C VAL A 309 -23.71 3.46 -3.86
N THR A 310 -22.64 4.23 -3.74
CA THR A 310 -21.72 4.17 -2.61
C THR A 310 -21.74 5.51 -1.90
N GLU A 311 -22.01 5.49 -0.61
CA GLU A 311 -22.01 6.68 0.24
C GLU A 311 -20.95 6.50 1.32
N GLU A 312 -20.03 7.44 1.42
CA GLU A 312 -19.03 7.51 2.47
C GLU A 312 -19.27 8.76 3.30
N GLN A 313 -19.34 8.59 4.61
CA GLN A 313 -19.51 9.66 5.58
C GLN A 313 -18.33 9.65 6.54
N ILE A 314 -17.69 10.81 6.71
CA ILE A 314 -16.58 11.01 7.64
C ILE A 314 -17.05 11.91 8.78
N GLU A 315 -16.97 11.39 10.00
CA GLU A 315 -17.16 12.12 11.25
C GLU A 315 -15.80 12.35 11.90
N GLU A 316 -15.48 13.60 12.23
CA GLU A 316 -14.22 14.00 12.87
C GLU A 316 -14.46 14.89 14.07
N ARG A 317 -13.55 14.80 15.04
CA ARG A 317 -13.50 15.70 16.20
C ARG A 317 -13.06 17.10 15.76
N ASN A 318 -13.75 18.12 16.25
CA ASN A 318 -13.41 19.51 15.97
C ASN A 318 -12.21 19.96 16.84
N PRO A 319 -11.06 20.35 16.28
CA PRO A 319 -9.92 20.81 17.07
C PRO A 319 -10.21 22.07 17.90
N ALA A 320 -11.16 22.91 17.49
CA ALA A 320 -11.56 24.10 18.25
C ALA A 320 -12.54 23.78 19.40
N ALA A 321 -13.13 22.59 19.41
CA ALA A 321 -14.04 22.12 20.45
C ALA A 321 -13.72 20.64 20.79
N PRO A 322 -12.52 20.37 21.34
CA PRO A 322 -11.98 19.02 21.49
C PRO A 322 -12.77 18.16 22.48
N ALA A 323 -13.64 18.75 23.31
CA ALA A 323 -14.52 18.01 24.22
C ALA A 323 -15.80 17.46 23.55
N ASP A 324 -16.17 17.97 22.38
CA ASP A 324 -17.38 17.56 21.68
C ASP A 324 -17.21 16.19 21.02
N ASN A 325 -18.32 15.48 20.78
CA ASN A 325 -18.27 14.26 19.98
C ASN A 325 -17.91 14.57 18.51
N PRO A 326 -17.29 13.62 17.78
CA PRO A 326 -17.11 13.75 16.35
C PRO A 326 -18.43 14.07 15.64
N ARG A 327 -18.33 14.92 14.62
CA ARG A 327 -19.45 15.34 13.79
C ARG A 327 -19.11 15.14 12.33
N ILE A 328 -20.11 15.03 11.47
CA ILE A 328 -19.89 14.86 10.04
C ILE A 328 -19.13 16.08 9.49
N THR A 329 -17.96 15.85 8.89
CA THR A 329 -17.15 16.88 8.23
C THR A 329 -17.16 16.73 6.72
N GLN A 330 -17.39 15.52 6.23
CA GLN A 330 -17.38 15.21 4.81
C GLN A 330 -18.37 14.10 4.46
N LYS A 331 -18.95 14.21 3.27
CA LYS A 331 -19.77 13.16 2.67
C LYS A 331 -19.43 13.02 1.18
N THR A 332 -19.09 11.81 0.76
CA THR A 332 -18.86 11.46 -0.65
C THR A 332 -19.97 10.55 -1.11
N ILE A 333 -20.63 10.89 -2.22
CA ILE A 333 -21.68 10.09 -2.83
C ILE A 333 -21.27 9.75 -4.25
N ASP A 334 -21.21 8.47 -4.54
CA ASP A 334 -20.88 7.93 -5.85
C ASP A 334 -22.09 7.16 -6.38
N ILE A 335 -22.57 7.54 -7.57
CA ILE A 335 -23.75 6.96 -8.20
C ILE A 335 -23.34 6.46 -9.59
N VAL A 336 -23.37 5.14 -9.78
CA VAL A 336 -23.16 4.47 -11.07
C VAL A 336 -24.50 4.03 -11.62
N ARG A 337 -24.82 4.42 -12.86
CA ARG A 337 -26.06 4.07 -13.54
C ARG A 337 -25.79 3.45 -14.91
N PRO A 338 -26.44 2.33 -15.26
CA PRO A 338 -26.48 1.85 -16.63
C PRO A 338 -27.17 2.88 -17.53
N SER A 339 -26.64 3.05 -18.74
CA SER A 339 -27.17 3.93 -19.78
C SER A 339 -27.39 3.14 -21.08
N ALA A 340 -28.13 3.72 -22.02
CA ALA A 340 -28.39 3.08 -23.31
C ALA A 340 -27.07 2.77 -24.05
N GLY A 341 -27.07 1.66 -24.81
CA GLY A 341 -25.90 1.25 -25.60
C GLY A 341 -24.78 0.55 -24.82
N GLY A 342 -25.04 0.04 -23.61
CA GLY A 342 -24.04 -0.67 -22.80
C GLY A 342 -23.06 0.24 -22.05
N THR A 343 -23.31 1.55 -22.07
CA THR A 343 -22.51 2.57 -21.39
C THR A 343 -22.93 2.71 -19.93
N THR A 344 -22.04 3.18 -19.06
CA THR A 344 -22.35 3.56 -17.68
C THR A 344 -22.07 5.04 -17.47
N SER A 345 -22.93 5.69 -16.69
CA SER A 345 -22.71 7.05 -16.20
C SER A 345 -22.36 6.98 -14.73
N GLU A 346 -21.29 7.65 -14.34
CA GLU A 346 -20.84 7.77 -12.96
C GLU A 346 -20.93 9.23 -12.54
N THR A 347 -21.51 9.49 -11.37
CA THR A 347 -21.59 10.82 -10.78
C THR A 347 -21.02 10.76 -9.37
N LYS A 348 -19.93 11.48 -9.14
CA LYS A 348 -19.33 11.64 -7.82
C LYS A 348 -19.60 13.03 -7.27
N THR A 349 -20.17 13.11 -6.07
CA THR A 349 -20.46 14.35 -5.37
C THR A 349 -19.69 14.36 -4.06
N LEU A 350 -18.92 15.42 -3.82
CA LEU A 350 -18.24 15.67 -2.56
C LEU A 350 -18.93 16.83 -1.84
N GLN A 351 -19.30 16.57 -0.58
CA GLN A 351 -19.84 17.57 0.34
C GLN A 351 -18.87 17.76 1.50
N SER A 352 -18.66 19.01 1.90
CA SER A 352 -17.84 19.38 3.06
C SER A 352 -18.48 20.53 3.82
N LEU A 353 -18.01 20.82 5.02
CA LEU A 353 -18.53 21.90 5.86
C LEU A 353 -18.28 23.27 5.21
N ASP A 354 -19.33 24.07 5.12
CA ASP A 354 -19.25 25.48 4.78
C ASP A 354 -18.86 26.33 6.00
N SER A 355 -18.74 27.65 5.80
CA SER A 355 -18.43 28.60 6.88
C SER A 355 -19.47 28.65 8.00
N ASN A 356 -20.67 28.12 7.77
CA ASN A 356 -21.76 28.06 8.75
C ASN A 356 -21.82 26.69 9.45
N GLY A 357 -20.93 25.76 9.12
CA GLY A 357 -20.90 24.41 9.68
C GLY A 357 -21.96 23.47 9.09
N ASN A 358 -22.52 23.77 7.92
CA ASN A 358 -23.44 22.89 7.19
C ASN A 358 -22.70 22.17 6.07
N LEU A 359 -23.11 20.95 5.73
CA LEU A 359 -22.58 20.27 4.55
C LEU A 359 -23.09 20.94 3.26
N ALA A 360 -22.17 21.49 2.48
CA ALA A 360 -22.42 22.04 1.17
C ALA A 360 -21.70 21.22 0.10
N VAL A 361 -22.26 21.16 -1.11
CA VAL A 361 -21.59 20.54 -2.25
C VAL A 361 -20.43 21.42 -2.67
N VAL A 362 -19.22 20.87 -2.60
CA VAL A 362 -17.98 21.56 -2.97
C VAL A 362 -17.43 21.10 -4.31
N TRP A 363 -17.80 19.89 -4.75
CA TRP A 363 -17.35 19.32 -6.02
C TRP A 363 -18.35 18.29 -6.55
N ILE A 364 -18.55 18.32 -7.87
CA ILE A 364 -19.32 17.32 -8.63
C ILE A 364 -18.51 16.96 -9.86
N ASP A 365 -18.37 15.68 -10.13
CA ASP A 365 -17.85 15.15 -11.39
C ASP A 365 -18.82 14.15 -11.98
N THR A 366 -18.95 14.16 -13.29
CA THR A 366 -19.84 13.28 -14.04
C THR A 366 -19.12 12.77 -15.27
N SER A 367 -18.92 11.46 -15.31
CA SER A 367 -18.26 10.78 -16.42
C SER A 367 -19.19 9.75 -17.05
N LYS A 368 -18.92 9.43 -18.32
CA LYS A 368 -19.55 8.33 -19.05
C LYS A 368 -18.44 7.42 -19.56
N THR A 369 -18.63 6.13 -19.42
CA THR A 369 -17.64 5.13 -19.86
C THR A 369 -18.33 3.95 -20.52
N ASP A 370 -17.68 3.40 -21.54
CA ASP A 370 -18.10 2.17 -22.21
C ASP A 370 -17.55 0.92 -21.50
N LYS A 371 -16.77 1.10 -20.41
CA LYS A 371 -16.22 0.03 -19.58
C LYS A 371 -17.14 -0.21 -18.38
N THR A 372 -17.53 -1.46 -18.15
CA THR A 372 -18.19 -1.88 -16.90
C THR A 372 -17.27 -1.58 -15.71
N SER A 373 -17.60 -0.56 -14.91
CA SER A 373 -16.84 -0.23 -13.70
C SER A 373 -16.85 -1.41 -12.73
N SER A 374 -15.72 -2.11 -12.58
CA SER A 374 -15.51 -2.99 -11.43
C SER A 374 -15.28 -2.10 -10.22
N VAL A 375 -16.28 -1.98 -9.35
CA VAL A 375 -16.15 -1.28 -8.07
C VAL A 375 -15.05 -1.99 -7.27
N GLN A 376 -13.88 -1.38 -7.16
CA GLN A 376 -12.91 -1.74 -6.13
C GLN A 376 -13.27 -0.94 -4.89
N VAL A 377 -13.72 -1.64 -3.84
CA VAL A 377 -13.77 -1.08 -2.49
C VAL A 377 -12.32 -0.83 -2.09
N ASP A 378 -11.93 0.43 -1.95
CA ASP A 378 -10.62 0.76 -1.42
C ASP A 378 -10.61 0.43 0.07
N THR A 379 -9.98 -0.68 0.44
CA THR A 379 -9.80 -1.08 1.84
C THR A 379 -8.57 -0.41 2.47
N ARG A 380 -8.02 0.64 1.87
CA ARG A 380 -6.89 1.35 2.47
C ARG A 380 -7.33 2.02 3.76
N THR A 381 -6.58 1.71 4.82
CA THR A 381 -6.57 2.46 6.07
C THR A 381 -6.38 3.95 5.76
N PRO A 382 -7.10 4.88 6.43
CA PRO A 382 -6.89 6.31 6.24
C PRO A 382 -5.40 6.65 6.39
N PRO A 383 -4.87 7.63 5.62
CA PRO A 383 -3.50 8.09 5.81
C PRO A 383 -3.33 8.55 7.26
N LYS A 384 -2.25 8.07 7.90
CA LYS A 384 -1.88 8.46 9.25
C LYS A 384 -1.79 9.99 9.33
N SER A 385 -2.39 10.58 10.37
CA SER A 385 -2.06 11.94 10.78
C SER A 385 -0.56 12.02 11.06
N GLN A 386 0.11 13.02 10.49
CA GLN A 386 1.52 13.32 10.73
C GLN A 386 1.78 13.74 12.17
#